data_AF-A0A103Y3A4-F1
#
_entry.id   AF-A0A103Y3A4-F1
#
_cell.length_a   1.000
_cell.length_b   1.000
_cell.length_c   1.000
_cell.angle_alpha   90.00
_cell.angle_beta   90.00
_cell.angle_gamma   90.00
#
_symmetry.space_group_name_H-M   'P 1'
#
loop_
_entity.id
_entity.type
_entity.pdbx_description
1 polymer ?
#
loop_
_entity_poly.entity_id
_entity_poly.type
_entity_poly.pdbx_seq_one_letter_code
_entity_poly.pdbx_strand_id
1 'polypeptide(L)' 'MGWLQSLFSPLKKLWVRLHSAHHKSRGIYILYEDVKSCPYEDVHVLWSILVESTHVPPHTLALPPVT' A
#
# COMPACT_ATOMS: atom_id res chain seq x y z
N MET A 1 -47.59 -12.10 2.73
CA MET A 1 -46.85 -12.00 1.45
C MET A 1 -45.33 -11.96 1.71
N GLY A 2 -44.69 -13.11 1.92
CA GLY A 2 -43.26 -13.21 2.25
C GLY A 2 -42.32 -13.29 1.03
N TRP A 3 -42.85 -13.36 -0.19
CA TRP A 3 -42.07 -13.59 -1.40
C TRP A 3 -41.13 -12.41 -1.75
N LEU A 4 -41.55 -11.17 -1.49
CA LEU A 4 -40.72 -9.99 -1.71
C LEU A 4 -39.46 -10.00 -0.82
N GLN A 5 -39.57 -10.44 0.43
CA GLN A 5 -38.42 -10.53 1.36
C GLN A 5 -37.35 -11.52 0.89
N SER A 6 -37.77 -12.59 0.21
CA SER A 6 -36.86 -13.57 -0.40
C SER A 6 -36.11 -12.99 -1.60
N LEU A 7 -36.72 -12.09 -2.38
CA LEU A 7 -36.10 -11.42 -3.52
C LEU A 7 -35.17 -10.25 -3.11
N PHE A 8 -35.52 -9.50 -2.06
CA PHE A 8 -34.69 -8.39 -1.56
C PHE A 8 -33.45 -8.84 -0.76
N SER A 9 -33.48 -10.03 -0.17
CA SER A 9 -32.34 -10.60 0.57
C SER A 9 -31.07 -10.81 -0.26
N PRO A 10 -31.11 -11.49 -1.43
CA PRO A 10 -29.93 -11.65 -2.28
C PRO A 10 -29.43 -10.31 -2.84
N LEU A 11 -30.34 -9.37 -3.13
CA LEU A 11 -30.00 -8.02 -3.58
C LEU A 11 -29.26 -7.22 -2.50
N LYS A 12 -29.72 -7.26 -1.24
CA LYS A 12 -28.99 -6.64 -0.12
C LYS A 12 -27.59 -7.23 0.05
N LYS A 13 -27.45 -8.55 -0.10
CA LYS A 13 -26.14 -9.22 0.02
C LYS A 13 -25.19 -8.81 -1.10
N LEU A 14 -25.68 -8.67 -2.32
CA LEU A 14 -24.90 -8.18 -3.46
C LEU A 14 -24.52 -6.71 -3.29
N TRP A 15 -25.45 -5.87 -2.79
CA TRP A 15 -25.21 -4.46 -2.54
C TRP A 15 -24.10 -4.24 -1.51
N VAL A 16 -24.12 -4.96 -0.39
CA VAL A 16 -23.03 -4.92 0.61
C VAL A 16 -21.69 -5.33 0.02
N ARG A 17 -21.67 -6.37 -0.84
CA ARG A 17 -20.44 -6.85 -1.49
C ARG A 17 -19.87 -5.83 -2.47
N LEU A 18 -20.74 -5.19 -3.25
CA LEU A 18 -20.35 -4.15 -4.22
C LEU A 18 -19.88 -2.87 -3.52
N HIS A 19 -20.59 -2.44 -2.48
CA HIS A 19 -20.23 -1.25 -1.69
C HIS A 19 -18.90 -1.46 -0.95
N SER A 20 -18.64 -2.67 -0.47
CA SER A 20 -17.35 -3.04 0.14
C SER A 20 -16.21 -3.06 -0.88
N ALA A 21 -16.44 -3.59 -2.09
CA ALA A 21 -15.44 -3.58 -3.17
C ALA A 21 -15.11 -2.14 -3.61
N HIS A 22 -16.11 -1.27 -3.71
CA HIS A 22 -15.91 0.15 -4.02
C HIS A 22 -15.11 0.87 -2.92
N HIS A 23 -15.36 0.57 -1.65
CA HIS A 23 -14.56 1.12 -0.54
C HIS A 23 -13.09 0.66 -0.59
N LYS A 24 -12.84 -0.61 -0.94
CA LYS A 24 -11.48 -1.14 -1.13
C LYS A 24 -10.76 -0.47 -2.31
N SER A 25 -11.46 -0.23 -3.41
CA SER A 25 -10.92 0.46 -4.58
C SER A 25 -10.55 1.92 -4.27
N ARG A 26 -11.33 2.61 -3.43
CA ARG A 26 -10.99 3.96 -2.95
C ARG A 26 -9.73 3.98 -2.09
N GLY A 27 -9.51 2.96 -1.24
CA GLY A 27 -8.28 2.86 -0.45
C GLY A 27 -7.02 2.75 -1.32
N ILE A 28 -7.08 1.96 -2.39
CA ILE A 28 -5.98 1.83 -3.36
C ILE A 28 -5.78 3.14 -4.13
N TYR A 29 -6.86 3.86 -4.44
CA TYR A 29 -6.79 5.16 -5.09
C TYR A 29 -6.13 6.23 -4.21
N ILE A 30 -6.36 6.21 -2.89
CA ILE A 30 -5.68 7.11 -1.94
C ILE A 30 -4.16 6.82 -1.93
N LEU A 31 -3.78 5.55 -1.82
CA LEU A 31 -2.37 5.16 -1.84
C LEU A 31 -1.67 5.53 -3.16
N TYR A 32 -2.41 5.43 -4.27
CA TYR A 32 -1.94 5.88 -5.59
C TYR A 32 -1.72 7.40 -5.64
N GLU A 33 -2.66 8.20 -5.14
CA GLU A 33 -2.51 9.66 -5.09
C GLU A 33 -1.36 10.07 -4.13
N ASP A 34 -1.16 9.37 -3.03
CA ASP A 34 -0.04 9.61 -2.10
C ASP A 34 1.32 9.32 -2.76
N VAL A 35 1.45 8.19 -3.46
CA VAL A 35 2.67 7.83 -4.20
C VAL A 35 2.93 8.80 -5.35
N LYS A 36 1.88 9.22 -6.06
CA LYS A 36 1.97 10.18 -7.16
C LYS A 36 2.35 11.58 -6.68
N SER A 37 1.92 11.96 -5.49
CA SER A 37 2.22 13.27 -4.90
C SER A 37 3.60 13.35 -4.26
N CYS A 38 4.35 12.24 -4.23
CA CYS A 38 5.70 12.20 -3.70
C CYS A 38 6.62 13.11 -4.54
N PRO A 39 7.27 14.11 -3.93
CA PRO A 39 8.12 15.03 -4.66
C PRO A 39 9.35 14.30 -5.21
N TYR A 40 9.83 14.76 -6.37
CA TYR A 40 10.99 14.19 -7.06
C TYR A 40 12.24 14.09 -6.16
N GLU A 41 12.42 15.08 -5.28
CA GLU A 41 13.52 15.12 -4.32
C GLU A 41 13.51 13.94 -3.34
N ASP A 42 12.34 13.51 -2.85
CA ASP A 42 12.24 12.39 -1.91
C ASP A 42 12.57 11.05 -2.59
N VAL A 43 12.18 10.89 -3.86
CA VAL A 43 12.54 9.72 -4.67
C VAL A 43 14.04 9.68 -4.93
N HIS A 44 14.64 10.84 -5.22
CA HIS A 44 16.08 10.97 -5.42
C HIS A 44 16.87 10.66 -4.15
N VAL A 45 16.43 11.16 -2.99
CA VAL A 45 17.05 10.86 -1.69
C VAL A 45 16.97 9.37 -1.39
N LEU A 46 15.81 8.73 -1.58
CA LEU A 46 15.66 7.29 -1.36
C LEU A 46 16.58 6.47 -2.27
N TRP A 47 16.66 6.85 -3.56
CA TRP A 47 17.58 6.22 -4.51
C TRP A 47 19.05 6.41 -4.11
N SER A 48 19.41 7.60 -3.61
CA SER A 48 20.76 7.93 -3.13
C SER A 48 21.17 7.02 -1.96
N ILE A 49 20.28 6.82 -0.99
CA ILE A 49 20.50 5.94 0.17
C ILE A 49 20.66 4.48 -0.27
N LEU A 50 19.82 4.02 -1.21
CA LEU A 50 19.89 2.66 -1.73
C LEU A 50 21.21 2.39 -2.48
N VAL A 51 21.65 3.35 -3.30
CA VAL A 51 22.91 3.24 -4.04
C VAL A 51 24.10 3.24 -3.09
N GLU A 52 24.13 4.14 -2.10
CA GLU A 52 25.19 4.22 -1.10
C GLU A 52 25.30 2.92 -0.29
N SER A 53 24.18 2.39 0.21
CA SER A 53 24.15 1.14 0.98
C SER A 53 24.54 -0.10 0.18
N THR A 54 24.27 -0.12 -1.12
CA THR A 54 24.70 -1.21 -2.02
C THR A 54 26.20 -1.17 -2.30
N HIS A 55 26.81 0.01 -2.20
CA HIS A 55 28.25 0.23 -2.40
C HIS A 55 29.07 0.04 -1.11
N VAL A 56 28.42 -0.08 0.06
CA VAL A 56 29.08 -0.50 1.31
C VAL A 56 29.34 -2.01 1.25
N PRO A 57 30.60 -2.46 1.20
CA PRO A 57 30.91 -3.88 1.27
C PRO A 57 30.41 -4.45 2.60
N PRO A 58 29.91 -5.70 2.67
CA PRO A 58 29.43 -6.33 3.91
C PRO A 58 30.49 -6.47 5.02
N HIS A 59 31.72 -6.04 4.77
CA HIS A 59 32.90 -6.31 5.60
C HIS A 59 33.25 -5.18 6.57
N THR A 60 32.57 -4.02 6.52
CA THR A 60 33.00 -2.83 7.30
C THR A 60 32.07 -2.47 8.46
N LEU A 61 30.96 -3.19 8.66
CA LEU A 61 30.08 -3.00 9.84
C LEU A 61 30.35 -4.01 10.98
N ALA A 62 31.34 -4.89 10.83
CA ALA A 62 31.77 -5.80 11.88
C ALA A 62 32.96 -5.22 12.65
N LEU A 63 32.65 -4.53 13.75
CA LEU A 63 33.48 -4.29 14.95
C LEU A 63 34.71 -3.37 14.81
N PRO A 64 34.89 -2.38 15.71
CA PRO A 64 36.25 -1.90 16.01
C PRO A 64 37.02 -3.02 16.75
N PRO A 65 38.32 -3.24 16.47
CA PRO A 65 39.14 -4.09 17.32
C PRO A 65 39.25 -3.42 18.70
N VAL A 66 38.80 -4.12 19.74
CA VAL A 66 39.18 -3.82 21.12
C VAL A 66 40.66 -4.17 21.25
N THR A 67 41.51 -3.16 21.21
CA THR A 67 42.88 -3.19 21.75
C THR A 67 42.90 -2.43 23.06
#